data_AF-W1WNY2-F1
#
_entry.id   AF-W1WNY2-F1
#
_cell.length_a   1.000
_cell.length_b   1.000
_cell.length_c   1.000
_cell.angle_alpha   90.00
_cell.angle_beta   90.00
_cell.angle_gamma   90.00
#
_symmetry.space_group_name_H-M   'P 1'
#
loop_
_entity.id
_entity.type
_entity.pdbx_description
1 polymer ?
#
loop_
_entity_poly.entity_id
_entity_poly.type
_entity_poly.pdbx_seq_one_letter_code
_entity_poly.pdbx_strand_id
1 'polypeptide(L)'
;IKSFDYGLMQINQMHIPMLKKRGIIKDERDLLDNPCLNIKIGTEILYNHFSRCGVTWQCLGTYNAGFAMENQKKRLQYAKKYMLYIPDLMK
;
A
#
# COMPACT_ATOMS: atom_id res chain seq x y z
N ILE A 1 -11.46 -16.26 -4.50
CA ILE A 1 -10.05 -16.14 -4.03
C ILE A 1 -10.05 -15.18 -2.85
N LYS A 2 -9.46 -15.56 -1.72
CA LYS A 2 -9.37 -14.71 -0.53
C LYS A 2 -8.09 -13.86 -0.63
N SER A 3 -8.20 -12.58 -0.30
CA SER A 3 -7.05 -11.66 -0.19
C SER A 3 -6.51 -11.72 1.24
N PHE A 4 -5.18 -11.72 1.39
CA PHE A 4 -4.47 -11.66 2.67
C PHE A 4 -3.51 -10.48 2.68
N ASP A 5 -3.49 -9.74 3.79
CA ASP A 5 -2.66 -8.57 4.01
C ASP A 5 -1.84 -8.75 5.31
N TYR A 6 -0.60 -8.26 5.31
CA TYR A 6 0.37 -8.54 6.38
C TYR A 6 0.84 -7.26 7.10
N GLY A 7 0.81 -7.31 8.43
CA GLY A 7 1.43 -6.34 9.34
C GLY A 7 0.84 -4.92 9.28
N LEU A 8 1.61 -3.93 9.77
CA LEU A 8 1.12 -2.58 10.04
C LEU A 8 0.61 -1.84 8.79
N MET A 9 1.36 -1.90 7.69
CA MET A 9 1.00 -1.27 6.43
C MET A 9 0.10 -2.16 5.55
N GLN A 10 -0.37 -3.29 6.07
CA GLN A 10 -1.30 -4.20 5.39
C GLN A 10 -0.81 -4.54 3.97
N ILE A 11 0.43 -5.02 3.86
CA ILE A 11 1.03 -5.36 2.57
C ILE A 11 0.30 -6.57 2.00
N ASN A 12 -0.23 -6.46 0.79
CA ASN A 12 -0.99 -7.53 0.17
C ASN A 12 -0.10 -8.71 -0.27
N GLN A 13 -0.64 -9.93 -0.20
CA GLN A 13 0.02 -11.18 -0.63
C GLN A 13 0.61 -11.12 -2.05
N MET A 14 0.07 -10.27 -2.94
CA MET A 14 0.56 -10.13 -4.32
C MET A 14 2.00 -9.62 -4.40
N HIS A 15 2.51 -8.93 -3.38
CA HIS A 15 3.88 -8.42 -3.35
C HIS A 15 4.90 -9.46 -2.90
N ILE A 16 4.46 -10.52 -2.22
CA ILE A 16 5.33 -11.51 -1.59
C ILE A 16 6.29 -12.20 -2.57
N PRO A 17 5.85 -12.68 -3.75
CA PRO A 17 6.78 -13.35 -4.68
C PRO A 17 7.95 -12.45 -5.09
N MET A 18 7.69 -11.16 -5.30
CA MET A 18 8.71 -10.18 -5.69
C MET A 18 9.66 -9.85 -4.53
N LEU A 19 9.13 -9.73 -3.31
CA LEU A 19 9.93 -9.48 -2.11
C LEU A 19 10.87 -10.66 -1.81
N LYS A 20 10.39 -11.90 -1.95
CA LYS A 20 11.21 -13.12 -1.82
C LYS A 20 12.28 -13.18 -2.91
N LYS A 21 11.91 -12.90 -4.16
CA LYS A 21 12.85 -12.87 -5.30
C LYS A 21 13.97 -11.84 -5.10
N ARG A 22 13.69 -10.71 -4.47
CA ARG A 22 14.68 -9.66 -4.13
C ARG A 22 15.51 -9.99 -2.88
N GLY A 23 15.22 -11.07 -2.17
CA GLY A 23 15.89 -11.42 -0.91
C GLY A 23 15.56 -10.48 0.26
N ILE A 24 14.46 -9.71 0.16
CA ILE A 24 14.05 -8.77 1.22
C ILE A 24 13.38 -9.49 2.38
N ILE A 25 12.61 -10.53 2.07
CA ILE A 25 11.96 -11.41 3.05
C ILE A 25 12.24 -12.87 2.72
N LYS A 26 12.32 -13.71 3.74
CA LYS A 26 12.37 -15.17 3.64
C LYS A 26 10.97 -15.75 3.50
N ASP A 27 10.00 -15.21 4.22
CA ASP A 27 8.59 -15.56 4.15
C ASP A 27 7.70 -14.41 4.68
N GLU A 28 6.40 -14.60 4.68
CA GLU A 28 5.41 -13.57 5.02
C GLU A 28 5.43 -13.19 6.50
N ARG A 29 5.99 -14.04 7.39
CA ARG A 29 6.13 -13.73 8.83
C ARG A 29 7.11 -12.60 9.07
N ASP A 30 8.11 -12.41 8.20
CA ASP A 30 9.01 -11.25 8.30
C ASP A 30 8.23 -9.92 8.26
N LEU A 31 7.08 -9.89 7.57
CA LEU A 31 6.20 -8.72 7.54
C LEU A 31 5.33 -8.55 8.80
N LEU A 32 5.16 -9.61 9.60
CA LEU A 32 4.41 -9.61 10.85
C LEU A 32 5.32 -9.33 12.05
N ASP A 33 6.50 -9.95 12.06
CA ASP A 33 7.43 -9.95 13.19
C ASP A 33 8.39 -8.75 13.16
N ASN A 34 8.60 -8.13 11.99
CA ASN A 34 9.46 -6.95 11.83
C ASN A 34 8.65 -5.72 11.37
N PRO A 35 8.11 -4.91 12.31
CA PRO A 35 7.29 -3.75 11.97
C PRO A 35 8.07 -2.68 11.18
N CYS A 36 9.35 -2.50 11.46
CA CYS A 36 10.19 -1.55 10.72
C CYS A 36 10.37 -1.98 9.25
N LEU A 37 10.56 -3.28 9.00
CA LEU A 37 10.64 -3.83 7.65
C LEU A 37 9.29 -3.67 6.92
N ASN A 38 8.19 -3.97 7.60
CA ASN A 38 6.85 -3.79 7.07
C ASN A 38 6.60 -2.33 6.65
N ILE A 39 6.96 -1.37 7.51
CA ILE A 39 6.82 0.06 7.21
C ILE A 39 7.69 0.47 6.01
N LYS A 40 8.94 0.02 5.94
CA LYS A 40 9.83 0.34 4.80
C LYS A 40 9.28 -0.20 3.48
N ILE A 41 8.80 -1.45 3.46
CA ILE A 41 8.24 -2.07 2.25
C ILE A 41 6.94 -1.39 1.83
N GLY A 42 6.02 -1.17 2.78
CA GLY A 42 4.76 -0.47 2.48
C GLY A 42 5.00 0.95 1.99
N THR A 43 6.01 1.64 2.52
CA THR A 43 6.44 2.97 2.06
C THR A 43 7.01 2.92 0.65
N GLU A 44 7.85 1.93 0.32
CA GLU A 44 8.37 1.74 -1.05
C GLU A 44 7.23 1.48 -2.05
N ILE A 45 6.26 0.63 -1.69
CA ILE A 45 5.08 0.39 -2.51
C ILE A 45 4.32 1.70 -2.70
N LEU A 46 3.96 2.41 -1.62
CA LEU A 46 3.26 3.69 -1.70
C LEU A 46 4.01 4.72 -2.55
N TYR A 47 5.33 4.80 -2.42
CA TYR A 47 6.17 5.66 -3.24
C TYR A 47 6.06 5.32 -4.73
N ASN A 48 6.07 4.03 -5.10
CA ASN A 48 5.90 3.59 -6.48
C ASN A 48 4.52 3.96 -7.04
N HIS A 49 3.49 3.96 -6.20
CA HIS A 49 2.16 4.46 -6.58
C HIS A 49 2.18 5.97 -6.84
N PHE A 50 2.71 6.77 -5.90
CA PHE A 50 2.83 8.23 -6.06
C PHE A 50 3.71 8.64 -7.23
N SER A 51 4.77 7.91 -7.51
CA SER A 51 5.64 8.16 -8.68
C SER A 51 4.90 8.06 -10.01
N ARG A 52 3.74 7.38 -10.06
CA ARG A 52 2.93 7.21 -11.28
C ARG A 52 1.80 8.23 -11.44
N CYS A 53 1.20 8.72 -10.35
CA CYS A 53 0.04 9.61 -10.40
C CYS A 53 0.14 10.89 -9.55
N GLY A 54 1.34 11.21 -9.08
CA GLY A 54 1.58 12.35 -8.20
C GLY A 54 1.11 12.11 -6.77
N VAL A 55 1.53 12.98 -5.85
CA VAL A 55 1.13 12.92 -4.44
C VAL A 55 -0.26 13.54 -4.29
N THR A 56 -1.30 12.74 -4.48
CA THR A 56 -2.69 13.18 -4.37
C THR A 56 -3.52 12.18 -3.58
N TRP A 57 -4.65 12.63 -3.01
CA TRP A 57 -5.62 11.77 -2.34
C TRP A 57 -6.11 10.62 -3.25
N GLN A 58 -6.35 10.91 -4.52
CA GLN A 58 -6.77 9.89 -5.47
C GLN A 58 -5.67 8.85 -5.70
N CYS A 59 -4.41 9.29 -5.75
CA CYS A 59 -3.26 8.41 -5.91
C CYS A 59 -3.01 7.57 -4.64
N LEU A 60 -3.20 8.12 -3.43
CA LEU A 60 -3.13 7.35 -2.18
C LEU A 60 -4.08 6.13 -2.21
N GLY A 61 -5.30 6.32 -2.71
CA GLY A 61 -6.28 5.25 -2.85
C GLY A 61 -5.80 4.08 -3.72
N THR A 62 -4.87 4.31 -4.65
CA THR A 62 -4.33 3.24 -5.51
C THR A 62 -3.50 2.23 -4.73
N TYR A 63 -2.93 2.58 -3.58
CA TYR A 63 -2.22 1.64 -2.71
C TYR A 63 -3.14 0.48 -2.27
N ASN A 64 -4.39 0.80 -1.93
CA ASN A 64 -5.37 -0.19 -1.48
C ASN A 64 -6.16 -0.86 -2.63
N ALA A 65 -6.47 -0.11 -3.69
CA ALA A 65 -7.41 -0.56 -4.72
C ALA A 65 -6.78 -0.70 -6.12
N GLY A 66 -5.49 -0.46 -6.29
CA GLY A 66 -4.82 -0.52 -7.59
C GLY A 66 -5.26 0.58 -8.57
N PHE A 67 -4.80 0.45 -9.82
CA PHE A 67 -4.97 1.46 -10.87
C PHE A 67 -6.15 1.22 -11.82
N ALA A 68 -6.84 0.08 -11.71
CA ALA A 68 -7.94 -0.25 -12.60
C ALA A 68 -9.06 0.81 -12.53
N MET A 69 -9.67 1.13 -13.67
CA MET A 69 -10.60 2.25 -13.78
C MET A 69 -11.85 2.04 -12.91
N GLU A 70 -12.35 0.81 -12.85
CA GLU A 70 -13.47 0.38 -12.02
C GLU A 70 -13.22 0.57 -10.52
N ASN A 71 -11.96 0.72 -10.08
CA ASN A 71 -11.61 0.92 -8.68
C ASN A 71 -11.63 2.39 -8.26
N GLN A 72 -11.97 3.35 -9.14
CA GLN A 72 -12.03 4.79 -8.80
C GLN A 72 -12.85 5.08 -7.53
N LYS A 73 -14.03 4.46 -7.39
CA LYS A 73 -14.87 4.65 -6.20
C LYS A 73 -14.17 4.14 -4.92
N LYS A 74 -13.52 2.98 -4.98
CA LYS A 74 -12.80 2.38 -3.85
C LYS A 74 -11.59 3.24 -3.44
N ARG A 75 -10.84 3.77 -4.41
CA ARG A 75 -9.70 4.67 -4.17
C ARG A 75 -10.12 5.89 -3.35
N LEU A 76 -11.21 6.54 -3.76
CA LEU A 76 -11.75 7.71 -3.05
C LEU A 76 -12.30 7.35 -1.67
N GLN A 77 -12.97 6.20 -1.52
CA GLN A 77 -13.46 5.72 -0.22
C GLN A 77 -12.32 5.49 0.77
N TYR A 78 -11.22 4.89 0.30
CA TYR A 78 -10.03 4.69 1.14
C TYR A 78 -9.39 6.02 1.52
N ALA A 79 -9.15 6.91 0.55
CA ALA A 79 -8.52 8.21 0.79
C ALA A 79 -9.31 9.09 1.77
N LYS A 80 -10.65 9.07 1.70
CA LYS A 80 -11.53 9.81 2.61
C LYS A 80 -11.31 9.46 4.08
N LYS A 81 -10.88 8.23 4.40
CA LYS A 81 -10.57 7.84 5.78
C LYS A 81 -9.47 8.72 6.38
N TYR A 82 -8.47 9.09 5.58
CA TYR A 82 -7.30 9.86 6.04
C TYR A 82 -7.49 11.36 5.87
N MET A 83 -8.17 11.78 4.80
CA MET A 83 -8.47 13.20 4.55
C MET A 83 -9.21 13.86 5.73
N LEU A 84 -10.01 13.08 6.48
CA LEU A 84 -10.67 13.56 7.70
C LEU A 84 -9.71 13.90 8.85
N TYR A 85 -8.58 13.20 8.97
CA TYR A 85 -7.62 13.39 10.07
C TYR A 85 -6.47 14.33 9.70
N ILE A 86 -6.09 14.38 8.42
CA ILE A 86 -4.91 15.09 7.92
C ILE A 86 -5.21 15.76 6.55
N PRO A 87 -6.18 16.69 6.48
CA PRO A 87 -6.70 17.22 5.21
C PRO A 87 -5.65 17.96 4.37
N ASP A 88 -4.63 18.54 4.99
CA ASP A 88 -3.62 19.38 4.34
C ASP A 88 -2.37 18.63 3.87
N LEU A 89 -2.31 17.29 4.05
CA LEU A 89 -1.09 16.52 3.75
C LEU A 89 -0.75 16.46 2.25
N MET A 90 -1.77 16.39 1.39
CA MET A 90 -1.62 16.12 -0.05
C MET A 90 -2.30 17.22 -0.87
N LYS A 91 -1.89 18.47 -0.64
CA LYS A 91 -2.31 19.64 -1.42
C LYS A 91 -1.73 19.62 -2.83
#